data_AF-A0A933FQQ5-F1
#
_entry.id   AF-A0A933FQQ5-F1
#
_cell.length_a   1.000
_cell.length_b   1.000
_cell.length_c   1.000
_cell.angle_alpha   90.00
_cell.angle_beta   90.00
_cell.angle_gamma   90.00
#
_symmetry.space_group_name_H-M   'P 1'
#
loop_
_entity.id
_entity.type
_entity.pdbx_description
1 polymer ?
#
loop_
_entity_poly.entity_id
_entity_poly.type
_entity_poly.pdbx_seq_one_letter_code
_entity_poly.pdbx_strand_id
1 'polypeptide(L)'
;MSNPIMESVSKHKGSPRLFQAIGEPVVKIWTRVANLSILLENLGVFGLAVSGVIWVSVVSFGPYFKANESNMVKLENGIKAVTLASSILFAGADVRVEPRFGNSLRLYVPRKYLEDTRSSDRKRVTKKIAKAWCTNVEKTFLPRLFIYDAGDGDWLAGYSCIRLIPRTIMSR
;
A
#
# COMPACT_ATOMS: atom_id res chain seq x y z
N MET A 1 47.21 -36.43 -78.95
CA MET A 1 47.85 -36.28 -77.63
C MET A 1 46.76 -35.89 -76.65
N SER A 2 46.30 -36.85 -75.86
CA SER A 2 45.07 -36.77 -75.07
C SER A 2 45.44 -36.93 -73.59
N ASN A 3 45.09 -35.96 -72.76
CA ASN A 3 45.36 -35.97 -71.31
C ASN A 3 44.28 -36.79 -70.56
N PRO A 4 44.66 -37.78 -69.73
CA PRO A 4 43.75 -38.43 -68.80
C PRO A 4 44.00 -37.92 -67.38
N ILE A 5 43.26 -36.90 -66.95
CA ILE A 5 43.20 -36.50 -65.53
C ILE A 5 41.74 -36.19 -65.20
N MET A 6 40.93 -37.22 -64.99
CA MET A 6 39.61 -37.08 -64.38
C MET A 6 39.10 -38.43 -63.88
N GLU A 7 39.76 -39.04 -62.89
CA GLU A 7 39.21 -40.24 -62.26
C GLU A 7 39.74 -40.49 -60.84
N SER A 8 39.41 -39.63 -59.86
CA SER A 8 39.58 -40.00 -58.44
C SER A 8 38.81 -39.13 -57.45
N VAL A 9 37.51 -38.88 -57.65
CA VAL A 9 36.67 -38.30 -56.57
C VAL A 9 35.29 -38.94 -56.57
N SER A 10 35.21 -40.22 -56.18
CA SER A 10 33.94 -40.80 -55.72
C SER A 10 34.21 -42.11 -55.00
N LYS A 11 34.51 -42.06 -53.70
CA LYS A 11 34.39 -43.21 -52.77
C LYS A 11 34.64 -42.82 -51.31
N HIS A 12 33.85 -41.88 -50.80
CA HIS A 12 33.59 -41.85 -49.36
C HIS A 12 32.08 -41.91 -49.12
N LYS A 13 31.56 -43.13 -49.19
CA LYS A 13 30.22 -43.50 -48.73
C LYS A 13 30.26 -43.53 -47.19
N GLY A 14 30.26 -42.34 -46.61
CA GLY A 14 30.29 -42.10 -45.17
C GLY A 14 29.08 -42.73 -44.49
N SER A 15 29.36 -43.48 -43.44
CA SER A 15 28.43 -44.30 -42.66
C SER A 15 27.20 -43.49 -42.17
N PRO A 16 25.97 -43.75 -42.68
CA PRO A 16 24.77 -43.00 -42.28
C PRO A 16 24.27 -43.31 -40.86
N ARG A 17 24.95 -44.21 -40.11
CA ARG A 17 24.50 -44.65 -38.79
C ARG A 17 24.97 -43.78 -37.62
N LEU A 18 25.96 -42.90 -37.84
CA LEU A 18 26.52 -42.06 -36.77
C LEU A 18 25.74 -40.76 -36.53
N PHE A 19 24.97 -40.28 -37.50
CA PHE A 19 24.13 -39.08 -37.34
C PHE A 19 22.77 -39.35 -36.70
N GLN A 20 22.32 -40.60 -36.64
CA GLN A 20 21.02 -40.96 -36.07
C GLN A 20 21.03 -41.03 -34.53
N ALA A 21 22.19 -41.27 -33.91
CA ALA A 21 22.31 -41.41 -32.45
C ALA A 21 22.41 -40.06 -31.69
N ILE A 22 22.71 -38.96 -32.39
CA ILE A 22 22.89 -37.62 -31.78
C ILE A 22 21.61 -36.76 -31.94
N GLY A 23 20.70 -37.14 -32.84
CA GLY A 23 19.50 -36.35 -33.15
C GLY A 23 18.40 -36.40 -32.08
N GLU A 24 18.14 -37.57 -31.49
CA GLU A 24 17.05 -37.73 -30.52
C GLU A 24 17.16 -36.88 -29.24
N PRO A 25 18.33 -36.76 -28.56
CA PRO A 25 18.41 -35.95 -27.35
C PRO A 25 18.25 -34.46 -27.65
N VAL A 26 18.71 -33.99 -28.81
CA VAL A 26 18.64 -32.58 -29.21
C VAL A 26 17.18 -32.17 -29.48
N VAL A 27 16.41 -32.97 -30.21
CA VAL A 27 15.00 -32.68 -30.49
C VAL A 27 14.16 -32.65 -29.20
N LYS A 28 14.46 -33.51 -28.23
CA LYS A 28 13.77 -33.53 -26.93
C LYS A 28 14.06 -32.30 -26.08
N ILE A 29 15.26 -31.72 -26.20
CA ILE A 29 15.62 -30.47 -25.50
C ILE A 29 14.90 -29.28 -26.16
N TRP A 30 14.94 -29.18 -27.49
CA TRP A 30 14.28 -28.08 -28.21
C TRP A 30 12.76 -28.07 -28.03
N THR A 31 12.11 -29.24 -28.02
CA THR A 31 10.66 -29.33 -27.74
C THR A 31 10.32 -28.91 -26.31
N ARG A 32 11.17 -29.22 -25.32
CA ARG A 32 10.99 -28.74 -23.93
C ARG A 32 11.13 -27.23 -23.82
N VAL A 33 12.10 -26.64 -24.51
CA VAL A 33 12.30 -25.18 -24.53
C VAL A 33 11.12 -24.47 -25.19
N ALA A 34 10.62 -24.99 -26.33
CA ALA A 34 9.45 -24.45 -27.02
C ALA A 34 8.16 -24.55 -26.17
N ASN A 35 7.95 -25.65 -25.44
CA ASN A 35 6.82 -25.76 -24.52
C ASN A 35 6.94 -24.78 -23.34
N LEU A 36 8.16 -24.49 -22.87
CA LEU A 36 8.39 -23.55 -21.79
C LEU A 36 8.08 -22.10 -22.21
N SER A 37 8.43 -21.71 -23.45
CA SER A 37 8.16 -20.37 -23.96
C SER A 37 6.66 -20.10 -24.12
N ILE A 38 5.91 -21.08 -24.65
CA ILE A 38 4.44 -20.99 -24.76
C ILE A 38 3.79 -20.84 -23.38
N LEU A 39 4.32 -21.54 -22.37
CA LEU A 39 3.80 -21.49 -21.00
C LEU A 39 4.04 -20.11 -20.35
N LEU A 40 5.18 -19.48 -20.62
CA LEU A 40 5.51 -18.13 -20.15
C LEU A 40 4.65 -17.05 -20.81
N GLU A 41 4.38 -17.16 -22.12
CA GLU A 41 3.49 -16.23 -22.83
C GLU A 41 2.06 -16.29 -22.28
N ASN A 42 1.55 -17.51 -22.04
CA ASN A 42 0.22 -17.70 -21.46
C ASN A 42 0.10 -17.14 -20.03
N LEU A 43 1.16 -17.23 -19.22
CA LEU A 43 1.22 -16.62 -17.89
C LEU A 43 1.13 -15.08 -17.96
N GLY A 44 1.83 -14.48 -18.92
CA GLY A 44 1.78 -13.02 -19.14
C GLY A 44 0.38 -12.53 -19.55
N VAL A 45 -0.25 -13.20 -20.50
CA VAL A 45 -1.60 -12.88 -20.97
C VAL A 45 -2.62 -13.08 -19.84
N PHE A 46 -2.51 -14.16 -19.07
CA PHE A 46 -3.39 -14.41 -17.93
C PHE A 46 -3.26 -13.33 -16.85
N GLY A 47 -2.04 -12.91 -16.53
CA GLY A 47 -1.78 -11.84 -15.55
C GLY A 47 -2.42 -10.51 -15.95
N LEU A 48 -2.28 -10.13 -17.22
CA LEU A 48 -2.92 -8.92 -17.76
C LEU A 48 -4.45 -9.01 -17.75
N ALA A 49 -5.01 -10.17 -18.11
CA ALA A 49 -6.45 -10.39 -18.07
C ALA A 49 -7.01 -10.27 -16.64
N VAL A 50 -6.36 -10.89 -15.65
CA VAL A 50 -6.75 -10.80 -14.24
C VAL A 50 -6.66 -9.36 -13.74
N SER A 51 -5.56 -8.65 -14.04
CA SER A 51 -5.39 -7.25 -13.67
C SER A 51 -6.49 -6.36 -14.26
N GLY A 52 -6.82 -6.57 -15.54
CA GLY A 52 -7.91 -5.87 -16.22
C GLY A 52 -9.27 -6.14 -15.57
N VAL A 53 -9.59 -7.39 -15.25
CA VAL A 53 -10.83 -7.76 -14.57
C VAL A 53 -10.94 -7.12 -13.19
N ILE A 54 -9.85 -7.13 -12.40
CA ILE A 54 -9.81 -6.47 -11.10
C ILE A 54 -10.05 -4.97 -11.25
N TRP A 55 -9.37 -4.32 -12.20
CA TRP A 55 -9.50 -2.88 -12.42
C TRP A 55 -10.93 -2.49 -12.83
N VAL A 56 -11.51 -3.19 -13.81
CA VAL A 56 -12.88 -2.97 -14.26
C VAL A 56 -13.87 -3.19 -13.12
N SER A 57 -13.65 -4.23 -12.29
CA SER A 57 -14.48 -4.48 -11.12
C SER A 57 -14.40 -3.34 -10.10
N VAL A 58 -13.20 -2.86 -9.76
CA VAL A 58 -13.03 -1.75 -8.81
C VAL A 58 -13.69 -0.47 -9.32
N VAL A 59 -13.55 -0.14 -10.60
CA VAL A 59 -14.16 1.06 -11.20
C VAL A 59 -15.69 0.94 -11.26
N SER A 60 -16.20 -0.22 -11.65
CA SER A 60 -17.64 -0.44 -11.82
C SER A 60 -18.38 -0.55 -10.47
N PHE A 61 -17.76 -1.23 -9.48
CA PHE A 61 -18.36 -1.45 -8.17
C PHE A 61 -17.98 -0.39 -7.13
N GLY A 62 -16.90 0.38 -7.34
CA GLY A 62 -16.47 1.48 -6.49
C GLY A 62 -17.59 2.44 -6.05
N PRO A 63 -18.43 2.96 -6.96
CA PRO A 63 -19.53 3.86 -6.57
C PRO A 63 -20.66 3.17 -5.79
N TYR A 64 -20.78 1.85 -5.84
CA TYR A 64 -21.79 1.10 -5.08
C TYR A 64 -21.39 0.90 -3.62
N PHE A 65 -20.09 1.00 -3.29
CA PHE A 65 -19.62 1.10 -1.93
C PHE A 65 -19.90 2.53 -1.43
N LYS A 66 -21.16 2.83 -1.10
CA LYS A 66 -21.50 4.06 -0.38
C LYS A 66 -20.63 4.13 0.86
N ALA A 67 -19.84 5.19 0.97
CA ALA A 67 -19.12 5.49 2.20
C ALA A 67 -20.14 5.45 3.33
N ASN A 68 -19.99 4.50 4.26
CA ASN A 68 -20.95 4.23 5.31
C ASN A 68 -21.36 5.56 5.97
N GLU A 69 -22.59 6.01 5.76
CA GLU A 69 -23.04 7.36 6.19
C GLU A 69 -22.83 7.55 7.69
N SER A 70 -22.98 6.47 8.47
CA SER A 70 -22.70 6.46 9.90
C SER A 70 -21.24 6.79 10.25
N ASN A 71 -20.30 6.48 9.37
CA ASN A 71 -18.88 6.80 9.55
C ASN A 71 -18.59 8.26 9.22
N MET A 72 -19.28 8.84 8.22
CA MET A 72 -19.19 10.27 7.91
C MET A 72 -19.74 11.12 9.07
N VAL A 73 -20.88 10.74 9.64
CA VAL A 73 -21.45 11.42 10.82
C VAL A 73 -20.50 11.33 12.03
N LYS A 74 -19.91 10.16 12.29
CA LYS A 74 -18.90 10.00 13.36
C LYS A 74 -17.66 10.84 13.12
N LEU A 75 -17.19 10.91 11.87
CA LEU A 75 -16.04 11.74 11.50
C LEU A 75 -16.33 13.22 11.75
N GLU A 76 -17.49 13.71 11.31
CA GLU A 76 -17.92 15.09 11.52
C GLU A 76 -18.04 15.43 13.02
N ASN A 77 -18.64 14.53 13.81
CA ASN A 77 -18.70 14.68 15.26
C ASN A 77 -17.32 14.68 15.91
N GLY A 78 -16.39 13.85 15.42
CA GLY A 78 -14.99 13.84 15.84
C GLY A 78 -14.29 15.16 15.56
N ILE A 79 -14.48 15.73 14.37
CA ILE A 79 -13.92 17.02 13.99
C ILE A 79 -14.48 18.13 14.89
N LYS A 80 -15.80 18.17 15.10
CA LYS A 80 -16.45 19.15 16.01
C LYS A 80 -15.91 19.03 17.43
N ALA A 81 -15.78 17.82 17.96
CA ALA A 81 -15.26 17.58 19.30
C ALA A 81 -13.80 18.02 19.45
N VAL A 82 -12.95 17.76 18.46
CA VAL A 82 -11.56 18.22 18.46
C VAL A 82 -11.48 19.73 18.34
N THR A 83 -12.26 20.34 17.45
CA THR A 83 -12.30 21.79 17.25
C THR A 83 -12.69 22.52 18.54
N LEU A 84 -13.69 22.00 19.25
CA LEU A 84 -14.11 22.53 20.54
C LEU A 84 -13.06 22.29 21.64
N ALA A 85 -12.43 21.12 21.67
CA ALA A 85 -11.35 20.86 22.63
C ALA A 85 -10.14 21.78 22.37
N SER A 86 -9.78 22.01 21.11
CA SER A 86 -8.67 22.88 20.73
C SER A 86 -8.97 24.35 20.97
N SER A 87 -10.20 24.83 20.75
CA SER A 87 -10.55 26.23 21.02
C SER A 87 -10.48 26.58 22.51
N ILE A 88 -10.82 25.62 23.38
CA ILE A 88 -10.70 25.77 24.83
C ILE A 88 -9.23 25.75 25.29
N LEU A 89 -8.42 24.87 24.69
CA LEU A 89 -7.01 24.68 25.10
C LEU A 89 -6.07 25.74 24.50
N PHE A 90 -6.38 26.23 23.31
CA PHE A 90 -5.59 27.20 22.56
C PHE A 90 -6.45 28.43 22.25
N ALA A 91 -6.90 29.12 23.30
CA ALA A 91 -7.74 30.31 23.16
C ALA A 91 -7.05 31.35 22.25
N GLY A 92 -7.75 31.74 21.18
CA GLY A 92 -7.25 32.72 20.20
C GLY A 92 -6.22 32.18 19.20
N ALA A 93 -5.93 30.87 19.18
CA ALA A 93 -5.11 30.26 18.14
C ALA A 93 -5.95 29.97 16.89
N ASP A 94 -5.40 30.25 15.71
CA ASP A 94 -5.95 29.74 14.46
C ASP A 94 -5.61 28.25 14.33
N VAL A 95 -6.58 27.40 14.64
CA VAL A 95 -6.42 25.94 14.65
C VAL A 95 -7.11 25.37 13.43
N ARG A 96 -6.33 24.76 12.53
CA ARG A 96 -6.85 24.08 11.34
C ARG A 96 -6.89 22.58 11.57
N VAL A 97 -8.06 21.99 11.29
CA VAL A 97 -8.31 20.55 11.44
C VAL A 97 -8.43 19.91 10.06
N GLU A 98 -7.67 18.85 9.79
CA GLU A 98 -7.69 18.16 8.50
C GLU A 98 -7.82 16.65 8.71
N PRO A 99 -8.99 16.05 8.37
CA PRO A 99 -9.16 14.60 8.42
C PRO A 99 -8.34 13.92 7.33
N ARG A 100 -7.80 12.74 7.65
CA ARG A 100 -6.99 11.90 6.76
C ARG A 100 -7.52 10.47 6.75
N PHE A 101 -7.06 9.70 5.76
CA PHE A 101 -7.43 8.29 5.59
C PHE A 101 -7.19 7.48 6.89
N GLY A 102 -8.02 6.45 7.10
CA GLY A 102 -7.94 5.59 8.29
C GLY A 102 -8.39 6.28 9.58
N ASN A 103 -9.31 7.25 9.49
CA ASN A 103 -9.80 8.04 10.63
C ASN A 103 -8.66 8.73 11.40
N SER A 104 -7.60 9.12 10.69
CA SER A 104 -6.53 9.92 11.27
C SER A 104 -6.86 11.41 11.16
N LEU A 105 -6.32 12.23 12.04
CA LEU A 105 -6.52 13.66 12.08
C LEU A 105 -5.18 14.38 12.12
N ARG A 106 -5.02 15.40 11.27
CA ARG A 106 -3.95 16.39 11.40
C ARG A 106 -4.54 17.65 12.01
N LEU A 107 -3.91 18.12 13.07
CA LEU A 107 -4.24 19.36 13.75
C LEU A 107 -3.07 20.31 13.56
N TYR A 108 -3.31 21.45 12.92
CA TYR A 108 -2.31 22.49 12.73
C TYR A 108 -2.50 23.55 13.81
N VAL A 109 -1.48 23.77 14.63
CA VAL A 109 -1.49 24.71 15.75
C VAL A 109 -0.20 25.52 15.71
N PRO A 110 -0.23 26.85 15.97
CA PRO A 110 1.00 27.63 16.02
C PRO A 110 1.95 27.10 17.11
N ARG A 111 3.21 26.88 16.73
CA ARG A 111 4.28 26.32 17.59
C ARG A 111 4.32 26.91 19.00
N LYS A 112 4.17 28.24 19.13
CA LYS A 112 4.18 28.97 20.41
C LYS A 112 3.29 28.35 21.49
N TYR A 113 2.09 27.90 21.14
CA TYR A 113 1.14 27.33 22.12
C TYR A 113 1.59 25.99 22.69
N LEU A 114 2.43 25.24 21.95
CA LEU A 114 2.94 23.95 22.38
C LEU A 114 4.33 24.06 22.99
N GLU A 115 5.20 24.94 22.49
CA GLU A 115 6.57 25.08 23.01
C GLU A 115 6.64 25.88 24.31
N ASP A 116 5.81 26.93 24.47
CA ASP A 116 5.78 27.73 25.70
C ASP A 116 5.21 26.93 26.89
N THR A 117 4.54 25.82 26.60
CA THR A 117 3.99 24.90 27.59
C THR A 117 5.09 23.94 28.08
N ARG A 118 5.24 23.79 29.41
CA ARG A 118 6.16 22.80 29.99
C ARG A 118 5.95 21.41 29.37
N SER A 119 7.04 20.67 29.15
CA SER A 119 7.03 19.36 28.47
C SER A 119 6.02 18.34 29.05
N SER A 120 5.81 18.34 30.37
CA SER A 120 4.80 17.51 31.05
C SER A 120 3.37 17.86 30.65
N ASP A 121 3.08 19.15 30.50
CA ASP A 121 1.77 19.67 30.16
C ASP A 121 1.47 19.51 28.66
N ARG A 122 2.50 19.58 27.79
CA ARG A 122 2.37 19.25 26.36
C ARG A 122 1.74 17.88 26.14
N LYS A 123 2.26 16.85 26.81
CA LYS A 123 1.71 15.48 26.72
C LYS A 123 0.26 15.43 27.22
N ARG A 124 -0.07 16.19 28.26
CA ARG A 124 -1.41 16.24 28.87
C ARG A 124 -2.42 16.90 27.94
N VAL A 125 -2.05 18.02 27.31
CA VAL A 125 -2.84 18.75 26.31
C VAL A 125 -3.08 17.87 25.08
N THR A 126 -2.03 17.32 24.50
CA THR A 126 -2.12 16.39 23.35
C THR A 126 -3.03 15.21 23.67
N LYS A 127 -2.91 14.62 24.87
CA LYS A 127 -3.78 13.51 25.30
C LYS A 127 -5.24 13.91 25.46
N LYS A 128 -5.55 15.13 25.93
CA LYS A 128 -6.93 15.63 26.04
C LYS A 128 -7.57 15.77 24.67
N ILE A 129 -6.87 16.38 23.72
CA ILE A 129 -7.34 16.55 22.34
C ILE A 129 -7.49 15.19 21.67
N ALA A 130 -6.49 14.32 21.82
CA ALA A 130 -6.56 12.96 21.28
C ALA A 130 -7.71 12.15 21.89
N LYS A 131 -8.00 12.32 23.18
CA LYS A 131 -9.16 11.68 23.81
C LYS A 131 -10.48 12.15 23.18
N ALA A 132 -10.60 13.44 22.86
CA ALA A 132 -11.79 13.96 22.16
C ALA A 132 -11.94 13.34 20.76
N TRP A 133 -10.83 13.18 20.02
CA TRP A 133 -10.83 12.46 18.75
C TRP A 133 -11.20 10.98 18.92
N CYS A 134 -10.40 10.23 19.68
CA CYS A 134 -10.51 8.78 19.80
C CYS A 134 -11.85 8.28 20.39
N THR A 135 -12.60 9.14 21.08
CA THR A 135 -13.92 8.80 21.62
C THR A 135 -15.02 8.92 20.56
N ASN A 136 -14.85 9.80 19.57
CA ASN A 136 -15.89 10.14 18.61
C ASN A 136 -15.70 9.48 17.23
N VAL A 137 -14.53 8.91 16.94
CA VAL A 137 -14.27 8.26 15.64
C VAL A 137 -14.33 6.74 15.70
N GLU A 138 -14.63 6.14 14.55
CA GLU A 138 -14.61 4.69 14.39
C GLU A 138 -13.17 4.14 14.48
N LYS A 139 -12.97 3.05 15.24
CA LYS A 139 -11.64 2.52 15.59
C LYS A 139 -11.11 1.45 14.63
N THR A 140 -11.73 1.30 13.46
CA THR A 140 -11.45 0.21 12.50
C THR A 140 -10.01 0.20 12.00
N PHE A 141 -9.37 1.37 11.84
CA PHE A 141 -8.02 1.50 11.29
C PHE A 141 -6.98 2.11 12.26
N LEU A 142 -7.15 1.92 13.58
CA LEU A 142 -6.25 2.51 14.60
C LEU A 142 -6.06 4.03 14.39
N PRO A 143 -7.12 4.83 14.62
CA PRO A 143 -7.09 6.26 14.35
C PRO A 143 -5.93 6.96 15.06
N ARG A 144 -5.33 7.97 14.43
CA ARG A 144 -4.21 8.72 15.00
C ARG A 144 -4.46 10.22 14.94
N LEU A 145 -4.06 10.93 15.98
CA LEU A 145 -3.98 12.38 15.99
C LEU A 145 -2.52 12.78 15.80
N PHE A 146 -2.26 13.65 14.83
CA PHE A 146 -0.98 14.30 14.64
C PHE A 146 -1.15 15.80 14.79
N ILE A 147 -0.26 16.42 15.54
CA ILE A 147 -0.23 17.87 15.71
C ILE A 147 1.00 18.39 14.97
N TYR A 148 0.76 19.31 14.04
CA TYR A 148 1.76 19.97 13.21
C TYR A 148 1.77 21.47 13.50
N ASP A 149 2.90 22.11 13.20
CA ASP A 149 2.99 23.56 13.19
C ASP A 149 2.17 24.13 12.04
N ALA A 150 1.41 25.19 12.31
CA ALA A 150 0.61 25.88 11.32
C ALA A 150 1.46 26.70 10.33
N GLY A 151 2.63 27.19 10.75
CA GLY A 151 3.55 27.94 9.89
C GLY A 151 4.33 27.02 8.95
N ASP A 152 5.14 26.16 9.55
CA ASP A 152 6.19 25.43 8.81
C ASP A 152 5.76 24.01 8.41
N GLY A 153 4.66 23.51 8.99
CA GLY A 153 4.23 22.12 8.83
C GLY A 153 5.07 21.11 9.59
N ASP A 154 5.94 21.54 10.51
CA ASP A 154 6.77 20.67 11.33
C ASP A 154 5.95 19.82 12.29
N TRP A 155 6.38 18.58 12.52
CA TRP A 155 5.70 17.67 13.45
C TRP A 155 5.97 18.06 14.91
N LEU A 156 4.92 18.37 15.67
CA LEU A 156 5.03 18.82 17.07
C LEU A 156 4.69 17.72 18.09
N ALA A 157 3.67 16.91 17.80
CA ALA A 157 3.23 15.82 18.67
C ALA A 157 2.37 14.79 17.93
N GLY A 158 2.24 13.59 18.50
CA GLY A 158 1.36 12.55 17.98
C GLY A 158 0.73 11.73 19.09
N TYR A 159 -0.47 11.21 18.83
CA TYR A 159 -1.15 10.29 19.72
C TYR A 159 -1.91 9.23 18.90
N SER A 160 -1.68 7.97 19.21
CA SER A 160 -2.41 6.86 18.59
C SER A 160 -3.60 6.49 19.47
N CYS A 161 -4.78 6.33 18.87
CA CYS A 161 -5.96 5.77 19.51
C CYS A 161 -5.80 4.25 19.67
N ILE A 162 -4.77 3.81 20.38
CA ILE A 162 -4.67 2.42 20.81
C ILE A 162 -5.88 2.21 21.72
N ARG A 163 -6.67 1.17 21.43
CA ARG A 163 -7.80 0.75 22.25
C ARG A 163 -7.27 0.70 23.69
N LEU A 164 -7.68 1.65 24.53
CA LEU A 164 -7.73 1.39 25.96
C LEU A 164 -8.69 0.21 26.05
N ILE A 165 -8.16 -1.01 26.01
CA ILE A 165 -8.88 -2.17 26.48
C ILE A 165 -9.32 -1.71 27.87
N PRO A 166 -10.63 -1.55 28.13
CA PRO A 166 -11.05 -1.19 29.46
C PRO A 166 -10.42 -2.26 30.35
N ARG A 167 -9.50 -1.87 31.22
CA ARG A 167 -9.20 -2.67 32.40
C ARG A 167 -10.48 -2.60 33.21
N THR A 168 -11.47 -3.40 32.82
CA THR A 168 -12.56 -3.78 33.69
C THR A 168 -11.86 -4.33 34.92
N ILE A 169 -11.97 -3.54 35.95
CA ILE A 169 -11.47 -3.76 37.29
C ILE A 169 -11.91 -5.19 37.67
N MET A 170 -10.96 -6.12 37.73
CA MET A 170 -11.11 -7.31 38.58
C MET A 170 -11.03 -6.78 40.02
N SER A 171 -12.14 -6.24 40.51
CA SER A 171 -12.39 -6.07 41.93
C SER A 171 -13.11 -7.36 42.34
N ARG A 172 -12.37 -8.22 43.02
CA ARG A 172 -12.91 -9.10 44.05
C ARG A 172 -12.60 -8.47 45.38
#